data_AF-A0A353DGD5-F1
#
_entry.id   AF-A0A353DGD5-F1
#
_cell.length_a   1.000
_cell.length_b   1.000
_cell.length_c   1.000
_cell.angle_alpha   90.00
_cell.angle_beta   90.00
_cell.angle_gamma   90.00
#
_symmetry.space_group_name_H-M   'P 1'
#
loop_
_entity.id
_entity.type
_entity.pdbx_description
1 polymer ?
#
loop_
_entity_poly.entity_id
_entity_poly.type
_entity_poly.pdbx_seq_one_letter_code
_entity_poly.pdbx_strand_id
1 'polypeptide(L)'
;NHGNWSSKGDWVKEVMESVKLDNCGTLPDFGNFKGYDKYQGVKDMLPWAKAICAKVHKIKEDGEAAHTDFHRMLKIVKDGGFQGYIGIEFEGGKNSVAGVLGTKKLIERTLQKLG
;
A
#
# COMPACT_ATOMS: atom_id res chain seq x y z
N ASN A 1 6.11 6.39 -5.63
CA ASN A 1 7.13 5.34 -5.45
C ASN A 1 7.21 4.48 -6.71
N HIS A 2 8.21 3.57 -6.83
CA HIS A 2 8.63 2.73 -8.01
C HIS A 2 10.12 2.90 -8.38
N GLY A 3 10.98 3.20 -7.41
CA GLY A 3 12.43 3.29 -7.59
C GLY A 3 13.00 4.69 -7.39
N ASN A 4 14.32 4.73 -7.31
CA ASN A 4 15.12 5.95 -7.09
C ASN A 4 14.60 6.74 -5.87
N TRP A 5 14.55 8.07 -5.99
CA TRP A 5 14.10 8.97 -4.93
C TRP A 5 12.67 8.70 -4.47
N SER A 6 11.77 8.36 -5.40
CA SER A 6 10.37 8.11 -5.08
C SER A 6 10.14 6.89 -4.21
N SER A 7 11.14 6.01 -4.04
CA SER A 7 11.09 4.86 -3.13
C SER A 7 11.32 5.21 -1.66
N LYS A 8 11.67 6.46 -1.35
CA LYS A 8 11.81 6.94 0.03
C LYS A 8 10.62 7.82 0.40
N GLY A 9 9.90 7.44 1.46
CA GLY A 9 8.65 8.12 1.85
C GLY A 9 8.87 9.56 2.30
N ASP A 10 9.94 9.81 3.04
CA ASP A 10 10.40 11.14 3.47
C ASP A 10 10.62 12.11 2.30
N TRP A 11 11.28 11.66 1.24
CA TRP A 11 11.52 12.48 0.06
C TRP A 11 10.22 12.81 -0.68
N VAL A 12 9.30 11.84 -0.80
CA VAL A 12 7.98 12.10 -1.40
C VAL A 12 7.17 13.08 -0.56
N LYS A 13 7.25 12.98 0.77
CA LYS A 13 6.64 13.93 1.69
C LYS A 13 7.16 15.34 1.44
N GLU A 14 8.48 15.55 1.36
CA GLU A 14 9.07 16.86 1.07
C GLU A 14 8.57 17.46 -0.26
N VAL A 15 8.42 16.62 -1.29
CA VAL A 15 7.83 17.03 -2.58
C VAL A 15 6.39 17.48 -2.40
N MET A 16 5.55 16.70 -1.70
CA MET A 16 4.15 17.05 -1.52
C MET A 16 3.94 18.31 -0.66
N GLU A 17 4.77 18.50 0.36
CA GLU A 17 4.82 19.72 1.16
C GLU A 17 5.23 20.94 0.33
N SER A 18 5.97 20.75 -0.77
CA SER A 18 6.39 21.82 -1.68
C SER A 18 5.32 22.12 -2.74
N VAL A 19 4.66 21.09 -3.29
CA VAL A 19 3.67 21.23 -4.36
C VAL A 19 2.43 21.99 -3.87
N LYS A 20 1.87 21.63 -2.70
CA LYS A 20 0.71 22.32 -2.07
C LYS A 20 -0.49 22.55 -3.01
N LEU A 21 -0.80 21.58 -3.87
CA LEU A 21 -1.98 21.62 -4.76
C LEU A 21 -2.97 20.53 -4.37
N ASP A 22 -4.24 20.91 -4.19
CA ASP A 22 -5.31 19.99 -3.76
C ASP A 22 -5.60 18.87 -4.77
N ASN A 23 -5.36 19.14 -6.06
CA ASN A 23 -5.53 18.18 -7.15
C ASN A 23 -4.28 17.31 -7.40
N CYS A 24 -3.20 17.50 -6.63
CA CYS A 24 -2.03 16.65 -6.63
C CYS A 24 -2.04 15.74 -5.39
N GLY A 25 -1.48 14.54 -5.50
CA GLY A 25 -1.45 13.60 -4.39
C GLY A 25 -0.62 12.37 -4.67
N THR A 26 -0.68 11.42 -3.74
CA THR A 26 0.11 10.19 -3.78
C THR A 26 -0.77 8.97 -4.05
N LEU A 27 -0.12 7.91 -4.53
CA LEU A 27 -0.63 6.54 -4.58
C LEU A 27 0.36 5.67 -3.80
N PRO A 28 0.28 5.60 -2.46
CA PRO A 28 1.15 4.73 -1.68
C PRO A 28 0.95 3.27 -2.08
N ASP A 29 2.05 2.60 -2.38
CA ASP A 29 2.08 1.20 -2.82
C ASP A 29 2.80 0.34 -1.79
N PHE A 30 2.20 -0.78 -1.38
CA PHE A 30 2.69 -1.62 -0.28
C PHE A 30 4.04 -2.33 -0.51
N GLY A 31 4.57 -2.34 -1.74
CA GLY A 31 5.79 -3.06 -2.12
C GLY A 31 6.94 -2.19 -2.63
N ASN A 32 6.70 -0.96 -3.09
CA ASN A 32 7.65 -0.19 -3.90
C ASN A 32 8.68 0.70 -3.14
N PHE A 33 9.08 0.30 -1.94
CA PHE A 33 10.03 1.04 -1.09
C PHE A 33 11.40 0.33 -1.06
N LYS A 34 12.33 0.77 -1.94
CA LYS A 34 13.70 0.23 -2.00
C LYS A 34 14.60 0.94 -1.00
N GLY A 35 15.22 0.18 -0.08
CA GLY A 35 16.11 0.72 0.94
C GLY A 35 15.40 1.62 1.96
N TYR A 36 14.08 1.52 2.07
CA TYR A 36 13.23 2.28 2.96
C TYR A 36 12.16 1.36 3.56
N ASP A 37 11.80 1.55 4.82
CA ASP A 37 10.77 0.74 5.46
C ASP A 37 9.41 1.03 4.81
N LYS A 38 8.76 0.00 4.28
CA LYS A 38 7.49 0.15 3.56
C LYS A 38 6.36 0.69 4.42
N TYR A 39 6.34 0.37 5.71
CA TYR A 39 5.29 0.80 6.63
C TYR A 39 5.44 2.28 6.94
N GLN A 40 6.67 2.73 7.18
CA GLN A 40 7.01 4.14 7.29
C GLN A 40 6.72 4.88 5.99
N GLY A 41 7.08 4.30 4.84
CA GLY A 41 6.86 4.91 3.53
C GLY A 41 5.39 5.15 3.21
N VAL A 42 4.52 4.19 3.52
CA VAL A 42 3.07 4.39 3.44
C VAL A 42 2.64 5.50 4.39
N LYS A 43 3.09 5.47 5.65
CA LYS A 43 2.75 6.50 6.65
C LYS A 43 3.14 7.91 6.22
N ASP A 44 4.31 8.08 5.61
CA ASP A 44 4.80 9.38 5.14
C ASP A 44 3.97 9.93 3.97
N MET A 45 3.49 9.04 3.09
CA MET A 45 2.73 9.42 1.90
C MET A 45 1.23 9.56 2.14
N LEU A 46 0.70 8.96 3.23
CA LEU A 46 -0.74 8.91 3.54
C LEU A 46 -1.47 10.25 3.58
N PRO A 47 -0.90 11.35 4.11
CA PRO A 47 -1.60 12.65 4.19
C PRO A 47 -2.07 13.20 2.84
N TRP A 48 -1.44 12.77 1.74
CA TRP A 48 -1.78 13.18 0.38
C TRP A 48 -2.35 12.05 -0.47
N ALA A 49 -2.65 10.89 0.13
CA ALA A 49 -3.11 9.72 -0.59
C ALA A 49 -4.46 9.97 -1.25
N LYS A 50 -4.54 9.74 -2.57
CA LYS A 50 -5.80 9.76 -3.34
C LYS A 50 -6.37 8.35 -3.52
N ALA A 51 -5.49 7.36 -3.52
CA ALA A 51 -5.80 5.93 -3.57
C ALA A 51 -4.64 5.16 -2.91
N ILE A 52 -4.84 3.87 -2.63
CA ILE A 52 -3.79 2.95 -2.15
C ILE A 52 -3.61 1.83 -3.16
N CYS A 53 -2.36 1.42 -3.40
CA CYS A 53 -2.04 0.24 -4.18
C CYS A 53 -1.60 -0.93 -3.28
N ALA A 54 -2.44 -1.96 -3.17
CA ALA A 54 -2.13 -3.20 -2.47
C ALA A 54 -1.33 -4.14 -3.38
N LYS A 55 -0.03 -3.86 -3.54
CA LYS A 55 0.90 -4.72 -4.29
C LYS A 55 1.14 -6.05 -3.58
N VAL A 56 0.95 -7.16 -4.30
CA VAL A 56 1.16 -8.53 -3.81
C VAL A 56 1.82 -9.40 -4.89
N HIS A 57 2.88 -10.12 -4.53
CA HIS A 57 3.53 -11.10 -5.42
C HIS A 57 3.10 -12.55 -5.14
N LYS A 58 2.74 -12.87 -3.90
CA LYS A 58 2.39 -14.23 -3.51
C LYS A 58 1.49 -14.20 -2.28
N ILE A 59 0.42 -14.98 -2.34
CA ILE A 59 -0.40 -15.33 -1.17
C ILE A 59 0.08 -16.69 -0.67
N LYS A 60 0.35 -16.79 0.63
CA LYS A 60 0.74 -18.03 1.32
C LYS A 60 -0.48 -18.92 1.54
N GLU A 61 -0.25 -20.16 1.98
CA GLU A 61 -1.31 -21.13 2.26
C GLU A 61 -2.26 -20.67 3.38
N ASP A 62 -1.76 -19.92 4.35
CA ASP A 62 -2.55 -19.26 5.41
C ASP A 62 -3.39 -18.06 4.90
N GLY A 63 -3.31 -17.76 3.60
CA GLY A 63 -3.97 -16.65 2.93
C GLY A 63 -3.35 -15.28 3.17
N GLU A 64 -2.21 -15.19 3.85
CA GLU A 64 -1.46 -13.94 4.07
C GLU A 64 -0.51 -13.63 2.91
N ALA A 65 -0.15 -12.36 2.69
CA ALA A 65 0.85 -12.01 1.69
C ALA A 65 2.26 -12.44 2.13
N ALA A 66 3.08 -12.90 1.18
CA ALA A 66 4.41 -13.44 1.49
C ALA A 66 5.42 -12.37 1.95
N HIS A 67 5.22 -11.11 1.58
CA HIS A 67 6.24 -10.06 1.75
C HIS A 67 5.73 -8.80 2.48
N THR A 68 4.46 -8.79 2.88
CA THR A 68 3.83 -7.65 3.53
C THR A 68 2.90 -8.18 4.62
N ASP A 69 3.04 -7.68 5.83
CA ASP A 69 2.07 -7.91 6.91
C ASP A 69 0.86 -6.99 6.66
N PHE A 70 -0.23 -7.55 6.14
CA PHE A 70 -1.42 -6.77 5.83
C PHE A 70 -2.12 -6.23 7.07
N HIS A 71 -2.03 -6.92 8.22
CA HIS A 71 -2.63 -6.42 9.45
C HIS A 71 -1.94 -5.14 9.90
N ARG A 72 -0.60 -5.15 9.95
CA ARG A 72 0.18 -3.93 10.25
C ARG A 72 -0.04 -2.84 9.21
N MET A 73 -0.03 -3.19 7.92
CA MET A 73 -0.17 -2.20 6.85
C MET A 73 -1.54 -1.53 6.85
N LEU A 74 -2.63 -2.32 6.91
CA LEU A 74 -3.98 -1.77 6.91
C LEU A 74 -4.31 -1.06 8.22
N LYS A 75 -3.68 -1.44 9.35
CA LYS A 75 -3.75 -0.64 10.57
C LYS A 75 -3.17 0.76 10.38
N ILE A 76 -2.01 0.89 9.72
CA ILE A 76 -1.41 2.21 9.41
C ILE A 76 -2.34 3.04 8.51
N VAL A 77 -2.91 2.42 7.46
CA VAL A 77 -3.87 3.08 6.57
C VAL A 77 -5.10 3.57 7.34
N LYS A 78 -5.67 2.71 8.20
CA LYS A 78 -6.84 3.03 9.03
C LYS A 78 -6.54 4.12 10.06
N ASP A 79 -5.47 3.99 10.83
CA ASP A 79 -5.06 4.96 11.84
C ASP A 79 -4.69 6.32 11.21
N GLY A 80 -4.27 6.32 9.93
CA GLY A 80 -4.05 7.52 9.14
C GLY A 80 -5.32 8.18 8.58
N GLY A 81 -6.51 7.62 8.85
CA GLY A 81 -7.80 8.21 8.48
C GLY A 81 -8.16 8.11 6.99
N PHE A 82 -7.47 7.26 6.21
CA PHE A 82 -7.76 7.10 4.78
C PHE A 82 -9.09 6.36 4.57
N GLN A 83 -10.00 6.95 3.78
CA GLN A 83 -11.34 6.41 3.48
C GLN A 83 -11.59 6.16 1.99
N GLY A 84 -10.54 6.25 1.16
CA GLY A 84 -10.65 6.09 -0.29
C GLY A 84 -10.54 4.63 -0.75
N TYR A 85 -10.17 4.46 -2.01
CA TYR A 85 -10.09 3.14 -2.65
C TYR A 85 -8.74 2.45 -2.44
N ILE A 86 -8.78 1.14 -2.24
CA ILE A 86 -7.62 0.25 -2.28
C ILE A 86 -7.68 -0.54 -3.59
N GLY A 87 -6.78 -0.23 -4.52
CA GLY A 87 -6.59 -1.00 -5.74
C GLY A 87 -5.70 -2.21 -5.49
N ILE A 88 -5.98 -3.33 -6.14
CA ILE A 88 -5.16 -4.55 -6.05
C ILE A 88 -4.20 -4.59 -7.23
N GLU A 89 -2.91 -4.77 -6.93
CA GLU A 89 -1.88 -5.00 -7.94
C GLU A 89 -1.20 -6.33 -7.65
N PHE A 90 -1.55 -7.35 -8.44
CA PHE A 90 -1.00 -8.69 -8.27
C PHE A 90 0.07 -8.99 -9.32
N GLU A 91 1.29 -9.27 -8.89
CA GLU A 91 2.46 -9.52 -9.75
C GLU A 91 3.04 -10.94 -9.56
N GLY A 92 2.20 -11.91 -9.19
CA GLY A 92 2.61 -13.28 -8.88
C GLY A 92 2.63 -14.28 -10.04
N GLY A 93 2.53 -13.82 -11.29
CA GLY A 93 2.62 -14.69 -12.48
C GLY A 93 1.29 -15.29 -12.95
N LYS A 94 1.33 -16.55 -13.42
CA LYS A 94 0.33 -17.14 -14.35
C LYS A 94 -1.12 -17.22 -13.84
N ASN A 95 -1.35 -17.19 -12.52
CA ASN A 95 -2.69 -17.30 -11.92
C ASN A 95 -3.20 -15.95 -11.40
N SER A 96 -3.18 -14.93 -12.26
CA SER A 96 -3.52 -13.54 -11.89
C SER A 96 -4.91 -13.39 -11.28
N VAL A 97 -5.93 -14.06 -11.84
CA VAL A 97 -7.32 -14.02 -11.31
C VAL A 97 -7.38 -14.54 -9.88
N ALA A 98 -6.79 -15.72 -9.61
CA ALA A 98 -6.76 -16.29 -8.27
C ALA A 98 -5.95 -15.42 -7.30
N GLY A 99 -4.86 -14.82 -7.77
CA GLY A 99 -4.05 -13.88 -6.97
C GLY A 99 -4.81 -12.62 -6.57
N VAL A 100 -5.55 -12.02 -7.50
CA VAL A 100 -6.40 -10.85 -7.24
C VAL A 100 -7.52 -11.19 -6.26
N LEU A 101 -8.24 -12.30 -6.49
CA LEU A 101 -9.32 -12.74 -5.59
C LEU A 101 -8.80 -13.10 -4.20
N GLY A 102 -7.64 -13.76 -4.11
CA GLY A 102 -6.98 -14.06 -2.84
C GLY A 102 -6.57 -12.79 -2.09
N THR A 103 -6.03 -11.79 -2.80
CA THR A 103 -5.67 -10.49 -2.23
C THR A 103 -6.91 -9.72 -1.75
N LYS A 104 -8.02 -9.76 -2.50
CA LYS A 104 -9.30 -9.19 -2.07
C LYS A 104 -9.77 -9.80 -0.75
N LYS A 105 -9.77 -11.14 -0.66
CA LYS A 105 -10.14 -11.86 0.56
C LYS A 105 -9.22 -11.51 1.75
N LEU A 106 -7.93 -11.34 1.49
CA LEU A 106 -6.95 -10.89 2.49
C LEU A 106 -7.26 -9.47 3.00
N ILE A 107 -7.59 -8.53 2.12
CA ILE A 107 -7.95 -7.17 2.53
C ILE A 107 -9.23 -7.19 3.36
N GLU A 108 -10.29 -7.82 2.86
CA GLU A 108 -11.60 -7.88 3.52
C GLU A 108 -11.52 -8.50 4.92
N ARG A 109 -10.87 -9.67 5.05
CA ARG A 109 -10.70 -10.35 6.35
C ARG A 109 -9.87 -9.51 7.34
N THR A 110 -8.93 -8.71 6.85
CA THR A 110 -8.04 -7.90 7.69
C THR A 110 -8.77 -6.66 8.18
N LEU A 111 -9.50 -5.97 7.31
CA LEU A 111 -10.33 -4.84 7.70
C LEU A 111 -11.39 -5.25 8.72
N GLN A 112 -12.04 -6.40 8.53
CA GLN A 112 -13.00 -6.93 9.51
C GLN A 112 -12.39 -7.13 10.90
N LYS A 113 -11.12 -7.57 10.99
CA LYS A 113 -10.42 -7.76 12.27
C LYS A 113 -10.03 -6.44 12.93
N LEU A 114 -9.80 -5.40 12.15
CA LEU A 114 -9.42 -4.07 12.66
C LEU A 114 -10.65 -3.28 13.17
N GLY A 115 -11.87 -3.76 12.91
CA GLY A 115 -13.14 -3.05 13.15
C GLY A 115 -13.27 -1.81 12.28
#